data_AF-A0A101I6W4-F1
#
_entry.id   AF-A0A101I6W4-F1
#
_cell.length_a   1.000
_cell.length_b   1.000
_cell.length_c   1.000
_cell.angle_alpha   90.00
_cell.angle_beta   90.00
_cell.angle_gamma   90.00
#
_symmetry.space_group_name_H-M   'P 1'
#
loop_
_entity.id
_entity.type
_entity.pdbx_description
1 polymer ?
#
loop_
_entity_poly.entity_id
_entity_poly.type
_entity_poly.pdbx_seq_one_letter_code
_entity_poly.pdbx_strand_id
1 'polypeptide(L)' 'GIERDIEAVKNAIKTEFSNGVIEGVINKLKVIKRIMYGRCSFELLRLKVIMS' A
#
# COMPACT_ATOMS: atom_id res chain seq x y z
N GLY A 1 -11.29 -10.30 -18.43
CA GLY A 1 -10.82 -9.05 -17.80
C GLY A 1 -11.93 -8.51 -16.93
N ILE A 2 -12.94 -7.93 -17.57
CA ILE A 2 -14.09 -7.26 -16.94
C ILE A 2 -15.00 -8.21 -16.13
N GLU A 3 -15.23 -9.44 -16.62
CA GLU A 3 -16.10 -10.40 -15.92
C GLU A 3 -15.59 -10.81 -14.54
N ARG A 4 -14.27 -10.79 -14.32
CA ARG A 4 -13.65 -11.08 -13.01
C ARG A 4 -13.78 -9.90 -12.04
N ASP A 5 -13.81 -8.68 -12.57
CA ASP A 5 -13.91 -7.46 -11.76
C ASP A 5 -15.36 -7.15 -11.35
N ILE A 6 -16.35 -7.69 -12.05
CA ILE A 6 -17.79 -7.53 -11.71
C ILE A 6 -18.09 -7.99 -10.29
N GLU A 7 -17.48 -9.08 -9.83
CA GLU A 7 -17.69 -9.60 -8.48
C GLU A 7 -17.05 -8.68 -7.43
N ALA A 8 -15.83 -8.20 -7.69
CA ALA A 8 -15.15 -7.25 -6.81
C ALA A 8 -15.93 -5.93 -6.68
N VAL A 9 -16.48 -5.40 -7.77
CA VAL A 9 -17.29 -4.17 -7.78
C VAL A 9 -18.60 -4.37 -7.01
N LYS A 10 -19.29 -5.50 -7.22
CA LYS A 10 -20.51 -5.83 -6.46
C LYS A 10 -20.22 -5.94 -4.95
N ASN A 11 -19.10 -6.54 -4.58
CA ASN A 11 -18.70 -6.67 -3.18
C ASN A 11 -18.33 -5.31 -2.58
N ALA A 12 -17.58 -4.47 -3.29
CA ALA A 12 -17.20 -3.13 -2.84
C ALA A 12 -18.39 -2.21 -2.52
N ILE A 13 -19.56 -2.41 -3.17
CA ILE A 13 -20.80 -1.68 -2.87
C ILE A 13 -21.55 -2.30 -1.68
N LYS A 14 -21.47 -3.62 -1.50
CA LYS A 14 -22.22 -4.37 -0.48
C LYS A 14 -21.55 -4.38 0.89
N THR A 15 -20.21 -4.36 0.94
CA THR A 15 -19.46 -4.43 2.18
C THR A 15 -18.97 -3.05 2.61
N GLU A 16 -19.11 -2.73 3.89
CA GLU A 16 -18.55 -1.50 4.47
C GLU A 16 -17.02 -1.57 4.62
N PHE A 17 -16.44 -2.76 4.48
CA PHE A 17 -15.00 -2.96 4.54
C PHE A 17 -14.34 -2.63 3.20
N SER A 18 -13.29 -1.81 3.25
CA SER A 18 -12.47 -1.43 2.10
C SER A 18 -11.02 -1.86 2.31
N ASN A 19 -10.40 -2.40 1.26
CA ASN A 19 -8.97 -2.67 1.23
C ASN A 19 -8.11 -1.40 1.16
N GLY A 20 -8.71 -0.22 0.97
CA GLY A 20 -7.99 1.03 0.73
C GLY A 20 -6.99 1.40 1.82
N VAL A 21 -7.27 1.11 3.09
CA VAL A 21 -6.32 1.35 4.20
C VAL A 21 -5.06 0.47 4.05
N ILE A 22 -5.25 -0.82 3.77
CA ILE A 22 -4.15 -1.78 3.60
C ILE A 22 -3.35 -1.43 2.35
N GLU A 23 -4.02 -1.09 1.26
CA GLU A 23 -3.38 -0.65 0.01
C GLU A 23 -2.55 0.63 0.22
N GLY A 24 -3.06 1.57 1.02
CA GLY A 24 -2.35 2.79 1.41
C GLY A 24 -1.05 2.48 2.15
N VAL A 25 -1.09 1.58 3.13
CA VAL A 25 0.12 1.13 3.87
C VAL A 25 1.12 0.45 2.93
N ILE A 26 0.65 -0.44 2.06
CA ILE A 26 1.49 -1.13 1.07
C ILE A 26 2.13 -0.10 0.12
N ASN A 27 1.37 0.88 -0.35
CA ASN A 27 1.87 1.92 -1.25
C ASN A 27 2.95 2.78 -0.57
N LYS A 28 2.72 3.19 0.69
CA LYS A 28 3.71 3.91 1.49
C LYS A 28 5.02 3.13 1.61
N LEU A 29 4.95 1.83 1.92
CA LEU A 29 6.14 0.96 1.99
C LEU A 29 6.86 0.85 0.64
N LYS A 30 6.13 0.74 -0.48
CA LYS A 30 6.72 0.71 -1.83
C LYS A 30 7.46 2.01 -2.15
N VAL A 31 6.91 3.16 -1.75
CA VAL A 31 7.55 4.47 -1.93
C VAL A 31 8.82 4.55 -1.08
N ILE A 32 8.77 4.18 0.19
CA ILE A 32 9.96 4.16 1.07
C ILE A 32 11.04 3.27 0.47
N LYS A 33 10.70 2.04 0.04
CA LYS A 33 11.64 1.13 -0.61
C LYS A 33 12.31 1.77 -1.83
N ARG A 34 11.54 2.46 -2.68
CA ARG A 34 12.07 3.16 -3.87
C ARG A 34 13.03 4.29 -3.52
N ILE A 35 12.72 5.10 -2.50
CA ILE A 35 13.59 6.18 -2.02
C ILE A 35 14.89 5.63 -1.40
N MET A 36 14.82 4.43 -0.81
CA MET A 36 15.92 3.80 -0.10
C MET A 36 16.92 3.04 -1.00
N TYR A 37 16.60 2.81 -2.27
CA TYR A 37 17.56 2.17 -3.18
C TYR A 37 18.87 2.98 -3.28
N GLY A 38 20.00 2.28 -3.17
CA GLY A 38 21.33 2.90 -3.15
C GLY A 38 21.71 3.58 -1.83
N ARG A 39 20.89 3.47 -0.78
CA ARG A 39 21.15 4.05 0.55
C ARG A 39 21.20 2.94 1.61
N CYS A 40 22.41 2.57 2.04
CA CYS A 40 22.59 1.55 3.09
C CYS A 40 22.62 2.19 4.48
N SER A 41 21.45 2.30 5.14
CA SER A 41 21.37 2.55 6.58
C SER A 41 20.03 2.11 7.14
N PHE A 42 20.06 1.29 8.21
CA PHE A 42 18.87 0.86 8.93
C PHE A 42 18.22 2.02 9.70
N GLU A 43 19.02 2.93 10.22
CA GLU A 43 18.53 4.13 10.92
C GLU A 43 17.72 5.01 9.97
N LEU A 44 18.21 5.21 8.74
CA LEU A 44 17.50 5.96 7.71
C LEU A 44 16.17 5.29 7.32
N LEU A 45 16.16 3.96 7.20
CA LEU A 45 14.92 3.21 6.96
C LEU A 45 13.92 3.43 8.10
N ARG A 46 14.35 3.32 9.35
CA ARG A 46 13.49 3.50 10.53
C ARG A 46 12.89 4.90 10.59
N LEU A 47 13.71 5.94 10.37
CA LEU A 47 13.23 7.34 10.30
C LEU A 47 12.18 7.49 9.20
N LYS A 48 12.42 6.92 8.01
CA LYS A 48 11.47 7.01 6.90
C LYS A 48 10.20 6.20 7.09
N VAL A 49 10.19 5.15 7.92
CA VAL A 49 8.97 4.39 8.20
C VAL A 49 8.13 5.05 9.31
N ILE A 50 8.76 5.61 10.34
CA ILE A 50 8.08 6.15 11.54
C ILE A 50 7.67 7.62 11.38
N MET A 51 8.48 8.45 10.72
CA MET A 51 8.25 9.90 10.61
C MET A 51 7.54 10.34 9.32
N SER A 52 7.24 9.41 8.41
CA SER A 52 6.46 9.69 7.19
C SER A 52 4.98 9.43 7.38
#